data_AF-A0A2P6W1N8-F1
#
_entry.id   AF-A0A2P6W1N8-F1
#
_cell.length_a   1.000
_cell.length_b   1.000
_cell.length_c   1.000
_cell.angle_alpha   90.00
_cell.angle_beta   90.00
_cell.angle_gamma   90.00
#
_symmetry.space_group_name_H-M   'P 1'
#
loop_
_entity.id
_entity.type
_entity.pdbx_description
1 polymer ?
#
loop_
_entity_poly.entity_id
_entity_poly.type
_entity_poly.pdbx_seq_one_letter_code
_entity_poly.pdbx_strand_id
1 'polypeptide(L)' 'MTEILHEFSEGPYDVLEFTVKTDDGKAIIAINDGDLGRLPIENLNTVEELREALNKVETHLEEMERRKEEL' A
#
# COMPACT_ATOMS: atom_id res chain seq x y z
N MET A 1 21.75 3.74 2.35
CA MET A 1 21.25 5.04 1.86
C MET A 1 19.77 4.84 1.65
N THR A 2 18.94 5.64 2.32
CA THR A 2 17.47 5.48 2.26
C THR A 2 16.96 6.26 1.05
N GLU A 3 16.20 5.60 0.16
CA GLU A 3 15.61 6.24 -1.02
C GLU A 3 14.09 6.04 -1.00
N ILE A 4 13.34 7.13 -1.11
CA ILE A 4 11.87 7.08 -1.20
C ILE A 4 11.49 6.78 -2.65
N LEU A 5 10.73 5.70 -2.84
CA LEU A 5 10.23 5.26 -4.14
C LEU A 5 8.85 5.85 -4.43
N HIS A 6 8.01 5.96 -3.41
CA HIS A 6 6.65 6.48 -3.53
C HIS A 6 6.13 6.98 -2.18
N GLU A 7 5.28 8.00 -2.20
CA GLU A 7 4.64 8.53 -1.01
C GLU A 7 3.28 9.14 -1.37
N PHE A 8 2.28 8.90 -0.52
CA PHE A 8 0.96 9.50 -0.65
C PHE A 8 0.25 9.52 0.71
N SER A 9 -0.80 10.34 0.82
CA SER A 9 -1.63 10.43 2.02
C SER A 9 -3.08 10.11 1.69
N GLU A 10 -3.80 9.49 2.62
CA GLU A 10 -5.22 9.15 2.51
C GLU A 10 -6.01 9.48 3.78
N GLY A 11 -7.33 9.59 3.62
CA GLY A 11 -8.30 9.81 4.70
C GLY A 11 -8.73 11.26 4.89
N PRO A 12 -9.78 11.51 5.69
CA PRO A 12 -10.20 12.87 6.00
C PRO A 12 -9.09 13.57 6.77
N TYR A 13 -8.61 14.71 6.27
CA TYR A 13 -7.48 15.48 6.83
C TYR A 13 -6.10 14.80 6.66
N ASP A 14 -5.92 13.90 5.68
CA ASP A 14 -4.61 13.32 5.30
C ASP A 14 -3.86 12.64 6.46
N VAL A 15 -4.61 11.99 7.37
CA VAL A 15 -4.06 11.45 8.63
C VAL A 15 -3.22 10.18 8.43
N LEU A 16 -3.41 9.49 7.30
CA LEU A 16 -2.65 8.29 6.95
C LEU A 16 -1.63 8.64 5.87
N GLU A 17 -0.36 8.56 6.21
CA GLU A 17 0.77 8.77 5.31
C GLU A 17 1.39 7.42 4.98
N PHE A 18 1.42 7.07 3.70
CA PHE A 18 2.02 5.83 3.21
C PHE A 18 3.31 6.15 2.49
N THR A 19 4.43 5.62 2.99
CA THR A 19 5.75 5.83 2.38
C THR A 19 6.34 4.49 1.98
N VAL A 20 6.65 4.33 0.69
CA VAL A 20 7.41 3.21 0.15
C VAL A 20 8.85 3.67 -0.04
N LYS A 21 9.79 3.08 0.70
CA LYS A 21 11.20 3.45 0.68
C LYS A 21 12.10 2.22 0.68
N THR A 22 13.33 2.40 0.22
CA THR A 22 14.40 1.42 0.42
C THR A 22 15.21 1.81 1.65
N ASP A 23 15.49 0.84 2.52
CA ASP A 23 16.35 1.00 3.69
C ASP A 23 17.20 -0.25 3.86
N ASP A 24 18.51 -0.06 4.03
CA ASP A 24 19.52 -1.13 4.16
C ASP A 24 19.39 -2.27 3.12
N GLY A 25 19.13 -1.91 1.86
CA GLY A 25 19.00 -2.85 0.74
C GLY A 25 17.67 -3.60 0.67
N LYS A 26 16.70 -3.28 1.53
CA LYS A 26 15.34 -3.83 1.53
C LYS A 26 14.32 -2.75 1.16
N ALA A 27 13.22 -3.13 0.53
CA ALA A 27 12.09 -2.23 0.37
C ALA A 27 11.19 -2.32 1.61
N ILE A 28 10.61 -1.21 2.04
CA ILE A 28 9.72 -1.11 3.20
C ILE A 28 8.54 -0.22 2.81
N ILE A 29 7.33 -0.69 3.09
CA ILE A 29 6.12 0.14 3.13
C ILE A 29 5.90 0.54 4.58
N ALA A 30 5.88 1.83 4.88
CA ALA A 30 5.65 2.37 6.22
C ALA A 30 4.36 3.21 6.23
N ILE A 31 3.62 3.13 7.34
CA ILE A 31 2.41 3.92 7.56
C ILE A 31 2.68 4.88 8.73
N ASN A 32 2.55 6.19 8.50
CA ASN A 32 2.91 7.28 9.41
C ASN A 32 4.32 7.09 9.97
N ASP A 33 5.32 7.03 9.08
CA ASP A 33 6.72 6.71 9.42
C ASP A 33 6.95 5.38 10.16
N GLY A 34 5.93 4.52 10.16
CA GLY A 34 5.92 3.22 10.82
C GLY A 34 5.26 3.19 12.18
N ASP A 35 4.68 4.30 12.65
CA ASP A 35 3.91 4.35 13.90
C ASP A 35 2.70 3.40 13.85
N LEU A 36 2.09 3.28 12.67
CA LEU A 36 0.94 2.38 12.46
C LEU A 36 1.35 1.03 11.86
N GLY A 37 2.58 0.92 11.34
CA GLY A 37 3.11 -0.36 10.89
C GLY A 37 4.19 -0.22 9.81
N ARG A 38 5.01 -1.26 9.69
CA ARG A 38 6.02 -1.40 8.64
C ARG A 38 5.94 -2.78 8.03
N LEU A 39 5.87 -2.84 6.70
CA LEU A 39 5.91 -4.08 5.93
C LEU A 39 7.23 -4.15 5.16
N PRO A 40 8.21 -4.94 5.64
CA PRO A 40 9.44 -5.19 4.89
C PRO A 40 9.16 -6.14 3.71
N ILE A 41 9.77 -5.85 2.57
CA ILE A 41 9.71 -6.62 1.35
C ILE A 41 11.13 -7.08 1.03
N GLU A 42 11.37 -8.38 1.21
CA GLU A 42 12.71 -8.96 1.15
C GLU A 42 13.01 -9.67 -0.19
N ASN A 43 11.98 -9.95 -1.00
CA ASN A 43 12.14 -10.65 -2.27
C ASN A 43 11.03 -10.32 -3.28
N LEU A 44 11.25 -10.72 -4.53
CA LEU A 44 10.33 -10.49 -5.64
C LEU A 44 9.00 -11.23 -5.48
N ASN A 45 9.00 -12.44 -4.92
CA ASN A 45 7.78 -13.23 -4.73
C ASN A 45 6.79 -12.51 -3.80
N THR A 46 7.28 -11.85 -2.74
CA THR A 46 6.43 -11.02 -1.87
C THR A 46 5.75 -9.90 -2.65
N VAL A 47 6.44 -9.27 -3.61
CA VAL A 47 5.85 -8.22 -4.45
C VAL A 47 4.76 -8.80 -5.35
N GLU A 48 4.98 -9.98 -5.92
CA GLU A 48 4.01 -10.64 -6.82
C GLU A 48 2.73 -11.01 -6.07
N GLU A 49 2.85 -11.64 -4.90
CA GLU A 49 1.71 -12.00 -4.04
C GLU A 49 0.93 -10.76 -3.57
N LEU A 50 1.64 -9.69 -3.16
CA LEU A 50 1.00 -8.43 -2.77
C LEU A 50 0.25 -7.81 -3.94
N ARG A 51 0.82 -7.84 -5.15
CA ARG A 51 0.15 -7.34 -6.36
C ARG A 51 -1.11 -8.13 -6.67
N GLU A 52 -1.06 -9.46 -6.58
CA GLU A 52 -2.26 -10.29 -6.78
C GLU A 52 -3.34 -9.99 -5.73
N ALA A 53 -2.95 -9.84 -4.46
CA ALA A 53 -3.88 -9.49 -3.40
C ALA A 53 -4.53 -8.12 -3.64
N LEU A 54 -3.74 -7.11 -4.03
CA LEU A 54 -4.26 -5.77 -4.34
C LEU A 54 -5.23 -5.79 -5.53
N ASN A 55 -4.92 -6.55 -6.59
CA ASN A 55 -5.85 -6.70 -7.72
C ASN A 55 -7.20 -7.29 -7.28
N LYS A 56 -7.19 -8.27 -6.36
CA LYS A 56 -8.44 -8.84 -5.81
C LYS A 56 -9.22 -7.82 -4.98
N VAL A 57 -8.52 -6.98 -4.21
CA VAL A 57 -9.16 -5.88 -3.46
C VAL A 57 -9.77 -4.87 -4.40
N GLU A 58 -9.05 -4.46 -5.44
CA GLU A 58 -9.54 -3.54 -6.48
C GLU A 58 -10.83 -4.05 -7.12
N THR A 59 -10.82 -5.29 -7.63
CA THR A 59 -12.02 -5.91 -8.22
C THR A 59 -13.19 -5.93 -7.24
N HIS A 60 -12.94 -6.25 -5.96
CA HIS A 60 -13.98 -6.27 -4.94
C HIS A 60 -14.60 -4.89 -4.71
N LEU A 61 -13.77 -3.84 -4.67
CA LEU A 61 -14.23 -2.47 -4.49
C LEU A 61 -15.03 -1.97 -5.70
N GLU A 62 -14.58 -2.25 -6.92
CA GLU A 62 -15.32 -1.94 -8.16
C GLU A 62 -16.70 -2.62 -8.18
N GLU A 63 -16.78 -3.90 -7.80
CA GLU A 63 -18.04 -4.62 -7.69
C GLU A 63 -18.97 -4.05 -6.61
N MET A 64 -18.42 -3.52 -5.52
CA MET A 64 -19.21 -2.85 -4.49
C MET A 64 -19.78 -1.51 -4.99
N GLU A 65 -19.01 -0.75 -5.74
CA GLU A 65 -19.46 0.52 -6.32
C GLU A 65 -20.55 0.30 -7.36
N ARG A 66 -20.35 -0.64 -8.29
CA ARG A 66 -21.37 -1.00 -9.29
C ARG A 66 -22.71 -1.40 -8.65
N ARG A 67 -22.67 -2.18 -7.57
CA ARG A 67 -23.89 -2.58 -6.84
C ARG A 67 -24.64 -1.41 -6.19
N LYS A 68 -23.95 -0.31 -5.87
CA LYS A 68 -24.60 0.89 -5.32
C LYS A 68 -25.28 1.73 -6.42
N GLU A 69 -24.83 1.64 -7.66
CA GLU A 69 -25.45 2.36 -8.79
C GLU A 69 -26.71 1.66 -9.33
N GLU A 70 -26.87 0.36 -9.06
CA GLU A 70 -28.03 -0.45 -9.46
C GLU A 70 -29.19 -0.45 -8.43
N LEU A 71 -29.01 0.17 -7.25
CA LEU A 71 -29.99 0.29 -6.16
C LEU A 71 -30.60 1.70 -6.08
#